data_AF-A0A963PSP8-F1
#
_entry.id   AF-A0A963PSP8-F1
#
_cell.length_a   1.000
_cell.length_b   1.000
_cell.length_c   1.000
_cell.angle_alpha   90.00
_cell.angle_beta   90.00
_cell.angle_gamma   90.00
#
_symmetry.space_group_name_H-M   'P 1'
#
loop_
_entity.id
_entity.type
_entity.pdbx_description
1 polymer ?
#
loop_
_entity_poly.entity_id
_entity_poly.type
_entity_poly.pdbx_seq_one_letter_code
_entity_poly.pdbx_strand_id
1 'polypeptide(L)'
;VLRRVLRRAIRDGIQLGLDEPFLHQLVEPVVAGMGKAYPELAEGRDVLMATLKGEDERFRETYRAGVRYLDEEVEKLAGAKTLSGAAAFKLHDTYGFPLDLAEVILAERGIGVDHAGFEAEMEAQRERARAGSKIKGDIFAGGPLTDLKARHVAPTEFTGYGHPGTHDEATVVGVVDGSGQLVESAGAGPVTVVLHRTP
;
A
#
# COMPACT_ATOMS: atom_id res chain seq x y z
N VAL A 1 5.39 12.55 -7.93
CA VAL A 1 5.65 13.99 -8.15
C VAL A 1 4.37 14.84 -8.10
N LEU A 2 3.34 14.57 -8.92
CA LEU A 2 2.11 15.39 -8.94
C LEU A 2 1.40 15.48 -7.59
N ARG A 3 1.16 14.35 -6.90
CA ARG A 3 0.55 14.37 -5.55
C ARG A 3 1.34 15.22 -4.57
N ARG A 4 2.67 15.19 -4.61
CA ARG A 4 3.53 16.04 -3.77
C ARG A 4 3.24 17.53 -4.01
N VAL A 5 3.18 17.94 -5.28
CA VAL A 5 2.88 19.35 -5.64
C VAL A 5 1.48 19.75 -5.17
N LEU A 6 0.48 18.91 -5.42
CA LEU A 6 -0.91 19.16 -4.99
C LEU A 6 -1.01 19.29 -3.47
N ARG A 7 -0.41 18.35 -2.73
CA ARG A 7 -0.44 18.33 -1.26
C ARG A 7 0.24 19.54 -0.64
N ARG A 8 1.34 20.02 -1.26
CA ARG A 8 1.97 21.28 -0.85
C ARG A 8 1.05 22.48 -1.06
N ALA A 9 0.42 22.57 -2.24
CA ALA A 9 -0.53 23.63 -2.53
C ALA A 9 -1.74 23.61 -1.57
N ILE A 10 -2.27 22.42 -1.24
CA ILE A 10 -3.36 22.26 -0.26
C ILE A 10 -2.92 22.80 1.10
N ARG A 11 -1.73 22.39 1.57
CA ARG A 11 -1.17 22.87 2.84
C ARG A 11 -1.04 24.40 2.85
N ASP A 12 -0.51 24.99 1.79
CA ASP A 12 -0.34 26.44 1.70
C ASP A 12 -1.70 27.15 1.73
N GLY A 13 -2.71 26.59 1.06
CA GLY A 13 -4.09 27.08 1.15
C GLY A 13 -4.67 26.98 2.57
N ILE A 14 -4.44 25.88 3.28
CA ILE A 14 -4.86 25.72 4.68
C ILE A 14 -4.19 26.79 5.56
N GLN A 15 -2.90 27.06 5.36
CA GLN A 15 -2.20 28.11 6.11
C GLN A 15 -2.72 29.51 5.83
N LEU A 16 -3.24 29.75 4.63
CA LEU A 16 -3.91 31.00 4.25
C LEU A 16 -5.35 31.10 4.78
N GLY A 17 -5.85 30.09 5.50
CA GLY A 17 -7.21 30.06 6.05
C GLY A 17 -8.27 29.54 5.08
N LEU A 18 -7.88 28.84 4.01
CA LEU A 18 -8.82 28.16 3.12
C LEU A 18 -9.22 26.81 3.74
N ASP A 19 -10.28 26.80 4.53
CA ASP A 19 -10.76 25.61 5.25
C ASP A 19 -11.49 24.59 4.36
N GLU A 20 -12.05 25.06 3.26
CA GLU A 20 -12.75 24.24 2.27
C GLU A 20 -11.85 23.81 1.10
N PRO A 21 -12.14 22.69 0.41
CA PRO A 21 -11.44 22.30 -0.81
C PRO A 21 -11.49 23.41 -1.85
N PHE A 22 -10.34 23.79 -2.40
CA PHE A 22 -10.23 24.95 -3.31
C PHE A 22 -9.47 24.64 -4.60
N LEU A 23 -8.63 23.60 -4.63
CA LEU A 23 -7.75 23.35 -5.77
C LEU A 23 -8.52 23.17 -7.09
N HIS A 24 -9.70 22.56 -7.04
CA HIS A 24 -10.55 22.37 -8.21
C HIS A 24 -11.02 23.68 -8.85
N GLN A 25 -11.10 24.78 -8.08
CA GLN A 25 -11.47 26.10 -8.59
C GLN A 25 -10.39 26.69 -9.50
N LEU A 26 -9.15 26.20 -9.42
CA LEU A 26 -8.05 26.62 -10.27
C LEU A 26 -8.13 26.03 -11.68
N VAL A 27 -8.99 25.02 -11.92
CA VAL A 27 -9.16 24.44 -13.25
C VAL A 27 -9.74 25.47 -14.23
N GLU A 28 -10.73 26.26 -13.80
CA GLU A 28 -11.35 27.29 -14.63
C GLU A 28 -10.37 28.33 -15.19
N PRO A 29 -9.58 29.03 -14.36
CA PRO A 29 -8.63 30.03 -14.87
C PRO A 29 -7.56 29.40 -15.77
N VAL A 30 -7.16 28.15 -15.50
CA VAL A 30 -6.19 27.42 -16.35
C VAL A 30 -6.80 27.10 -17.71
N VAL A 31 -8.03 26.58 -17.76
CA VAL A 31 -8.74 26.31 -19.03
C VAL A 31 -8.99 27.60 -19.79
N ALA A 32 -9.38 28.68 -19.12
CA ALA A 32 -9.58 29.99 -19.75
C ALA A 32 -8.28 30.56 -20.36
N GLY A 33 -7.15 30.41 -19.66
CA GLY A 33 -5.86 30.92 -20.11
C GLY A 33 -5.19 30.06 -21.19
N MET A 34 -5.34 28.74 -21.10
CA MET A 34 -4.54 27.78 -21.90
C MET A 34 -5.37 26.90 -22.85
N GLY A 35 -6.69 26.82 -22.69
CA GLY A 35 -7.55 25.88 -23.41
C GLY A 35 -7.58 26.06 -24.93
N LYS A 36 -7.20 27.23 -25.45
CA LYS A 36 -7.06 27.44 -26.90
C LYS A 36 -5.87 26.69 -27.50
N ALA A 37 -4.76 26.63 -26.76
CA ALA A 37 -3.56 25.93 -27.18
C ALA A 37 -3.61 24.43 -26.82
N TYR A 38 -4.38 24.09 -25.78
CA TYR A 38 -4.54 22.74 -25.25
C TYR A 38 -6.04 22.40 -25.08
N PRO A 39 -6.75 22.05 -26.15
CA PRO A 39 -8.19 21.74 -26.13
C PRO A 39 -8.55 20.61 -25.17
N GLU A 40 -7.63 19.67 -24.95
CA GLU A 40 -7.80 18.55 -24.02
C GLU A 40 -8.06 19.00 -22.57
N LEU A 41 -7.62 20.21 -22.20
CA LEU A 41 -7.90 20.79 -20.88
C LEU A 41 -9.38 21.14 -20.72
N ALA A 42 -10.02 21.61 -21.79
CA ALA A 42 -11.45 21.90 -21.79
C ALA A 42 -12.27 20.61 -21.81
N GLU A 43 -11.86 19.62 -22.62
CA GLU A 43 -12.51 18.30 -22.68
C GLU A 43 -12.43 17.55 -21.35
N GLY A 44 -11.27 17.61 -20.67
CA GLY A 44 -11.03 16.96 -19.39
C GLY A 44 -11.47 17.75 -18.16
N ARG A 45 -12.07 18.94 -18.32
CA ARG A 45 -12.35 19.90 -17.23
C ARG A 45 -13.06 19.24 -16.05
N ASP A 46 -14.18 18.57 -16.29
CA ASP A 46 -15.02 18.03 -15.22
C ASP A 46 -14.32 16.90 -14.47
N VAL A 47 -13.56 16.07 -15.19
CA VAL A 47 -12.74 15.00 -14.60
C VAL A 47 -11.62 15.58 -13.74
N LEU A 48 -10.95 16.63 -14.22
CA LEU A 48 -9.89 17.32 -13.48
C LEU A 48 -10.45 17.96 -12.21
N MET A 49 -11.58 18.65 -12.30
CA MET A 49 -12.24 19.26 -11.14
C MET A 49 -12.63 18.22 -10.10
N ALA A 50 -13.28 17.12 -10.51
CA ALA A 50 -13.68 16.05 -9.61
C ALA A 50 -12.47 15.38 -8.95
N THR A 51 -11.42 15.10 -9.72
CA THR A 51 -10.20 14.44 -9.23
C THR A 51 -9.46 15.32 -8.23
N LEU A 52 -9.28 16.61 -8.55
CA LEU A 52 -8.61 17.56 -7.66
C LEU A 52 -9.41 17.78 -6.38
N LYS A 53 -10.74 17.91 -6.48
CA LYS A 53 -11.61 18.05 -5.31
C LYS A 53 -11.50 16.84 -4.38
N GLY A 54 -11.58 15.62 -4.95
CA GLY A 54 -11.47 14.39 -4.16
C GLY A 54 -10.09 14.19 -3.51
N GLU A 55 -8.99 14.55 -4.19
CA GLU A 55 -7.65 14.52 -3.57
C GLU A 55 -7.51 15.59 -2.48
N ASP A 56 -8.05 16.79 -2.68
CA ASP A 56 -8.03 17.89 -1.70
C ASP A 56 -8.80 17.50 -0.42
N GLU A 57 -10.04 17.02 -0.57
CA GLU A 57 -10.87 16.52 0.54
C GLU A 57 -10.16 15.42 1.33
N ARG A 58 -9.70 14.37 0.65
CA ARG A 58 -9.02 13.24 1.29
C ARG A 58 -7.74 13.67 1.99
N PHE A 59 -6.97 14.53 1.36
CA PHE A 59 -5.70 14.95 1.92
C PHE A 59 -5.86 15.88 3.12
N ARG A 60 -6.89 16.73 3.16
CA ARG A 60 -7.18 17.59 4.32
C ARG A 60 -7.39 16.78 5.60
N GLU A 61 -8.09 15.66 5.51
CA GLU A 61 -8.29 14.76 6.64
C GLU A 61 -6.96 14.16 7.13
N THR A 62 -6.16 13.64 6.19
CA THR A 62 -4.80 13.14 6.46
C THR A 62 -3.91 14.22 7.07
N TYR A 63 -3.98 15.44 6.54
CA TYR A 63 -3.17 16.58 6.97
C TYR A 63 -3.47 16.96 8.42
N ARG A 64 -4.75 17.12 8.78
CA ARG A 64 -5.17 17.45 10.15
C ARG A 64 -4.70 16.41 11.16
N ALA A 65 -4.85 15.12 10.83
CA ALA A 65 -4.41 14.04 11.70
C ALA A 65 -2.87 14.00 11.84
N GLY A 66 -2.16 14.16 10.74
CA GLY A 66 -0.69 14.13 10.71
C GLY A 66 -0.05 15.32 11.39
N VAL A 67 -0.56 16.54 11.20
CA VAL A 67 -0.06 17.74 11.91
C VAL A 67 -0.24 17.62 13.40
N ARG A 68 -1.39 17.11 13.88
CA ARG A 68 -1.60 16.88 15.30
C ARG A 68 -0.56 15.92 15.90
N TYR A 69 -0.32 14.79 15.22
CA TYR A 69 0.71 13.85 15.66
C TYR A 69 2.12 14.46 15.60
N LEU A 70 2.43 15.24 14.55
CA LEU A 70 3.70 15.93 14.41
C LEU A 70 3.93 16.93 15.54
N ASP A 71 2.90 17.70 15.90
CA ASP A 71 2.96 18.67 17.01
C ASP A 71 3.23 17.97 18.34
N GLU A 72 2.53 16.86 18.63
CA GLU A 72 2.75 16.04 19.83
C GLU A 72 4.19 15.50 19.90
N GLU A 73 4.77 15.07 18.79
CA GLU A 73 6.16 14.59 18.77
C GLU A 73 7.17 15.73 18.91
N VAL A 74 6.90 16.89 18.32
CA VAL A 74 7.74 18.09 18.47
C VAL A 74 7.77 18.57 19.92
N GLU A 75 6.64 18.55 20.64
CA GLU A 75 6.61 18.89 22.06
C GLU A 75 7.48 17.96 22.92
N LYS A 76 7.54 16.67 22.56
CA LYS A 76 8.36 15.67 23.26
C LYS A 76 9.86 15.84 23.03
N LEU A 77 10.28 16.58 21.99
CA LEU A 77 11.70 16.75 21.67
C LEU A 77 12.47 17.54 22.76
N ALA A 78 11.79 18.28 23.64
CA ALA A 78 12.39 18.99 24.78
C ALA A 78 13.65 19.81 24.42
N GLY A 79 13.70 20.39 23.22
CA GLY A 79 14.84 21.18 22.70
C GLY A 79 15.75 20.45 21.70
N ALA A 80 15.54 19.15 21.45
CA ALA A 80 16.19 18.46 20.35
C ALA A 80 15.74 19.02 18.99
N LYS A 81 16.68 19.11 18.04
CA LYS A 81 16.45 19.69 16.70
C LYS A 81 16.24 18.65 15.62
N THR A 82 15.92 17.41 15.98
CA THR A 82 15.75 16.32 15.01
C THR A 82 14.60 15.43 15.44
N LEU A 83 13.59 15.30 14.57
CA LEU A 83 12.54 14.29 14.71
C LEU A 83 13.14 12.90 14.46
N SER A 84 12.86 11.94 15.34
CA SER A 84 13.38 10.58 15.20
C SER A 84 12.84 9.89 13.95
N GLY A 85 13.65 8.99 13.38
CA GLY A 85 13.25 8.20 12.22
C GLY A 85 12.02 7.35 12.46
N ALA A 86 11.84 6.82 13.67
CA ALA A 86 10.66 6.06 14.08
C ALA A 86 9.38 6.92 14.13
N ALA A 87 9.46 8.15 14.64
CA ALA A 87 8.33 9.07 14.62
C ALA A 87 7.97 9.50 13.19
N ALA A 88 8.98 9.82 12.37
CA ALA A 88 8.80 10.11 10.95
C ALA A 88 8.20 8.93 10.18
N PHE A 89 8.64 7.70 10.49
CA PHE A 89 8.11 6.48 9.90
C PHE A 89 6.65 6.26 10.28
N LYS A 90 6.30 6.44 11.56
CA LYS A 90 4.91 6.32 12.02
C LYS A 90 4.00 7.37 11.37
N LEU A 91 4.48 8.60 11.22
CA LEU A 91 3.77 9.67 10.52
C LEU A 91 3.44 9.28 9.06
N HIS A 92 4.40 8.67 8.37
CA HIS A 92 4.24 8.18 7.00
C HIS A 92 3.33 6.93 6.91
N ASP A 93 3.64 5.88 7.68
CA ASP A 93 2.99 4.56 7.56
C ASP A 93 1.60 4.53 8.19
N THR A 94 1.45 5.08 9.40
CA THR A 94 0.19 5.01 10.15
C THR A 94 -0.76 6.15 9.79
N TYR A 95 -0.24 7.38 9.68
CA TYR A 95 -1.06 8.56 9.43
C TYR A 95 -1.14 8.93 7.94
N GLY A 96 -0.40 8.24 7.05
CA GLY A 96 -0.39 8.53 5.62
C GLY A 96 0.18 9.91 5.27
N PHE A 97 0.84 10.57 6.22
CA PHE A 97 1.31 11.94 6.08
C PHE A 97 2.67 11.96 5.38
N PRO A 98 2.81 12.66 4.25
CA PRO A 98 4.03 12.60 3.45
C PRO A 98 5.25 13.14 4.19
N LEU A 99 6.38 12.41 4.12
CA LEU A 99 7.64 12.80 4.76
C LEU A 99 8.13 14.17 4.27
N ASP A 100 8.02 14.42 2.96
CA ASP A 100 8.42 15.67 2.34
C ASP A 100 7.62 16.87 2.86
N LEU A 101 6.35 16.68 3.22
CA LEU A 101 5.57 17.73 3.84
C LEU A 101 5.94 17.93 5.31
N ALA A 102 6.24 16.84 6.02
CA ALA A 102 6.70 16.90 7.41
C ALA A 102 8.02 17.67 7.50
N GLU A 103 8.97 17.41 6.58
CA GLU A 103 10.24 18.13 6.47
C GLU A 103 10.03 19.63 6.26
N VAL A 104 9.10 20.03 5.39
CA VAL A 104 8.79 21.46 5.17
C VAL A 104 8.29 22.11 6.46
N ILE A 105 7.37 21.46 7.17
CA ILE A 105 6.79 22.00 8.41
C ILE A 105 7.84 22.05 9.53
N LEU A 106 8.66 21.02 9.67
CA LEU A 106 9.71 20.95 10.69
C LEU A 106 10.84 21.94 10.41
N ALA A 107 11.20 22.14 9.14
CA ALA A 107 12.22 23.10 8.74
C ALA A 107 11.85 24.54 9.12
N GLU A 108 10.57 24.92 9.01
CA GLU A 108 10.07 26.22 9.47
C GLU A 108 10.25 26.42 10.99
N ARG A 109 10.31 25.32 11.74
CA ARG A 109 10.56 25.31 13.19
C ARG A 109 12.03 25.08 13.55
N GLY A 110 12.92 25.01 12.56
CA GLY A 110 14.34 24.72 12.76
C GLY A 110 14.64 23.28 13.24
N ILE A 111 13.73 22.34 12.94
CA ILE A 111 13.83 20.92 13.29
C ILE A 111 14.10 20.14 12.00
N GLY A 112 15.09 19.25 12.03
CA GLY A 112 15.40 18.31 10.97
C GLY A 112 14.70 16.96 11.16
N VAL A 113 14.92 16.03 10.24
CA VAL A 113 14.42 14.66 10.29
C VAL A 113 15.59 13.69 10.24
N ASP A 114 15.55 12.66 11.09
CA ASP A 114 16.49 11.54 11.01
C ASP A 114 16.11 10.59 9.86
N HIS A 115 16.63 10.89 8.68
CA HIS A 115 16.44 10.07 7.49
C HIS A 115 17.04 8.66 7.62
N ALA A 116 18.17 8.52 8.30
CA ALA A 116 18.82 7.23 8.45
C ALA A 116 17.95 6.29 9.31
N GLY A 117 17.40 6.80 10.41
CA GLY A 117 16.42 6.07 11.21
C GLY A 117 15.14 5.77 10.46
N PHE A 118 14.64 6.70 9.64
CA PHE A 118 13.44 6.48 8.82
C PHE A 118 13.64 5.34 7.82
N GLU A 119 14.76 5.34 7.08
CA GLU A 119 15.07 4.27 6.11
C GLU A 119 15.30 2.92 6.80
N ALA A 120 15.89 2.91 8.00
CA ALA A 120 16.03 1.69 8.78
C ALA A 120 14.67 1.07 9.13
N GLU A 121 13.69 1.90 9.53
CA GLU A 121 12.33 1.45 9.81
C GLU A 121 11.60 0.96 8.54
N MET A 122 11.78 1.66 7.41
CA MET A 122 11.25 1.23 6.11
C MET A 122 11.80 -0.14 5.70
N GLU A 123 13.09 -0.39 5.88
CA GLU A 123 13.68 -1.70 5.54
C GLU A 123 13.22 -2.78 6.51
N ALA A 124 13.15 -2.48 7.81
CA ALA A 124 12.60 -3.41 8.80
C ALA A 124 11.13 -3.77 8.51
N GLN A 125 10.31 -2.84 8.01
CA GLN A 125 8.95 -3.12 7.56
C GLN A 125 8.93 -4.02 6.32
N ARG A 126 9.80 -3.76 5.34
CA ARG A 126 9.93 -4.60 4.13
C ARG A 126 10.36 -6.03 4.47
N GLU A 127 11.30 -6.20 5.39
CA GLU A 127 11.74 -7.51 5.87
C GLU A 127 10.61 -8.27 6.56
N ARG A 128 9.86 -7.60 7.45
CA ARG A 128 8.66 -8.17 8.10
C ARG A 128 7.62 -8.64 7.07
N ALA A 129 7.35 -7.83 6.04
CA ALA A 129 6.43 -8.19 4.96
C ALA A 129 6.92 -9.41 4.16
N ARG A 130 8.24 -9.51 3.89
CA ARG A 130 8.85 -10.67 3.21
C ARG A 130 8.82 -11.93 4.07
N ALA A 131 9.10 -11.83 5.37
CA ALA A 131 9.06 -12.96 6.29
C ALA A 131 7.63 -13.54 6.42
N GLY A 132 6.61 -12.68 6.48
CA GLY A 132 5.20 -13.11 6.42
C GLY A 132 4.85 -13.81 5.11
N SER A 133 5.50 -13.45 4.00
CA SER A 133 5.31 -14.10 2.70
C SER A 133 6.05 -15.44 2.57
N LYS A 134 7.16 -15.67 3.28
CA LYS A 134 7.90 -16.95 3.27
C LYS A 134 7.09 -18.12 3.82
N ILE A 135 6.17 -17.86 4.75
CA ILE A 135 5.24 -18.86 5.27
C ILE A 135 4.33 -19.43 4.15
N LYS A 136 4.06 -18.66 3.08
CA LYS A 136 3.40 -19.18 1.87
C LYS A 136 4.36 -19.87 0.90
N GLY A 137 5.64 -19.48 0.88
CA GLY A 137 6.66 -19.98 -0.04
C GLY A 137 7.27 -21.33 0.34
N ASP A 138 7.38 -21.66 1.64
CA ASP A 138 7.91 -22.97 2.09
C ASP A 138 6.99 -24.15 1.72
N ILE A 139 5.72 -23.90 1.40
CA ILE A 139 4.83 -24.89 0.77
C ILE A 139 5.29 -25.23 -0.66
N PHE A 140 5.97 -24.29 -1.36
CA PHE A 140 6.36 -24.40 -2.76
C PHE A 140 7.86 -24.67 -2.99
N ALA A 141 8.73 -24.31 -2.05
CA ALA A 141 10.19 -24.47 -2.17
C ALA A 141 10.69 -25.59 -1.24
N GLY A 142 10.66 -26.84 -1.73
CA GLY A 142 11.29 -27.99 -1.06
C GLY A 142 10.38 -28.79 -0.13
N GLY A 143 9.10 -28.41 -0.01
CA GLY A 143 8.10 -29.16 0.74
C GLY A 143 7.51 -30.38 -0.02
N PRO A 144 6.45 -31.01 0.52
CA PRO A 144 5.80 -32.23 0.01
C PRO A 144 5.40 -32.22 -1.46
N LEU A 145 5.15 -31.04 -2.03
CA LEU A 145 4.85 -30.88 -3.45
C LEU A 145 6.03 -31.29 -4.35
N THR A 146 7.26 -31.20 -3.85
CA THR A 146 8.47 -31.63 -4.56
C THR A 146 8.53 -33.16 -4.63
N ASP A 147 8.25 -33.84 -3.52
CA ASP A 147 8.14 -35.31 -3.46
C ASP A 147 6.97 -35.82 -4.31
N LEU A 148 5.86 -35.07 -4.32
CA LEU A 148 4.71 -35.33 -5.19
C LEU A 148 5.06 -35.15 -6.67
N LYS A 149 5.79 -34.09 -7.05
CA LYS A 149 6.28 -33.92 -8.43
C LYS A 149 7.23 -35.05 -8.87
N ALA A 150 7.99 -35.62 -7.95
CA ALA A 150 8.86 -36.77 -8.22
C ALA A 150 8.06 -38.08 -8.39
N ARG A 151 6.95 -38.26 -7.66
CA ARG A 151 6.07 -39.46 -7.74
C ARG A 151 4.98 -39.35 -8.82
N HIS A 152 4.56 -38.13 -9.15
CA HIS A 152 3.51 -37.84 -10.12
C HIS A 152 3.96 -36.68 -11.02
N VAL A 153 4.36 -37.02 -12.24
CA VAL A 153 5.02 -36.09 -13.19
C VAL A 153 4.02 -35.14 -13.86
N ALA A 154 2.73 -35.49 -13.90
CA ALA A 154 1.70 -34.69 -14.55
C ALA A 154 1.24 -33.52 -13.65
N PRO A 155 1.19 -32.27 -14.17
CA PRO A 155 0.60 -31.15 -13.44
C PRO A 155 -0.90 -31.37 -13.22
N THR A 156 -1.45 -30.83 -12.13
CA THR A 156 -2.90 -30.80 -11.90
C THR A 156 -3.59 -30.04 -13.03
N GLU A 157 -4.52 -30.70 -13.73
CA GLU A 157 -5.32 -30.08 -14.80
C GLU A 157 -6.43 -29.21 -14.20
N PHE A 158 -6.55 -27.95 -14.65
CA PHE A 158 -7.67 -27.08 -14.26
C PHE A 158 -8.72 -27.03 -15.38
N THR A 159 -9.90 -27.60 -15.14
CA THR A 159 -10.95 -27.79 -16.15
C THR A 159 -11.99 -26.66 -16.19
N GLY A 160 -11.98 -25.75 -15.20
CA GLY A 160 -12.98 -24.66 -15.05
C GLY A 160 -13.05 -23.63 -16.17
N TYR A 161 -12.00 -23.47 -16.98
CA TYR A 161 -12.06 -22.56 -18.13
C TYR A 161 -12.93 -23.10 -19.27
N GLY A 162 -13.05 -24.42 -19.41
CA GLY A 162 -13.76 -25.07 -20.51
C GLY A 162 -15.14 -25.62 -20.14
N HIS A 163 -15.42 -25.78 -18.84
CA HIS A 163 -16.65 -26.38 -18.34
C HIS A 163 -17.28 -25.53 -17.24
N PRO A 164 -18.53 -25.05 -17.39
CA PRO A 164 -19.23 -24.25 -16.39
C PRO A 164 -19.77 -25.08 -15.21
N GLY A 165 -19.37 -26.34 -15.09
CA GLY A 165 -19.80 -27.23 -14.01
C GLY A 165 -18.99 -27.00 -12.74
N THR A 166 -19.64 -27.07 -11.59
CA THR A 166 -19.00 -26.99 -10.26
C THR A 166 -18.58 -28.37 -9.72
N HIS A 167 -18.67 -29.42 -10.54
CA HIS A 167 -18.44 -30.81 -10.16
C HIS A 167 -17.52 -31.47 -11.20
N ASP A 168 -16.51 -32.21 -10.72
CA ASP A 168 -15.59 -32.99 -11.54
C ASP A 168 -15.25 -34.29 -10.80
N GLU A 169 -14.86 -35.32 -11.53
CA GLU A 169 -14.36 -36.58 -10.98
C GLU A 169 -12.84 -36.55 -10.95
N ALA A 170 -12.26 -36.62 -9.75
CA ALA A 170 -10.82 -36.55 -9.58
C ALA A 170 -10.28 -37.68 -8.70
N THR A 171 -9.08 -38.12 -9.01
CA THR A 171 -8.28 -39.06 -8.20
C THR A 171 -7.34 -38.27 -7.31
N VAL A 172 -7.28 -38.68 -6.04
CA VAL A 172 -6.30 -38.18 -5.07
C VAL A 172 -4.92 -38.70 -5.43
N VAL A 173 -3.99 -37.80 -5.69
CA VAL A 173 -2.59 -38.11 -5.99
C VAL A 173 -1.69 -37.95 -4.78
N GLY A 174 -2.12 -37.22 -3.76
CA GLY A 174 -1.38 -37.09 -2.51
C GLY A 174 -2.18 -36.45 -1.38
N VAL A 175 -1.74 -36.72 -0.15
CA VAL A 175 -2.32 -36.19 1.08
C VAL A 175 -1.19 -35.58 1.90
N VAL A 176 -1.35 -34.32 2.26
CA VAL A 176 -0.39 -33.58 3.09
C VAL A 176 -1.03 -33.27 4.43
N ASP A 177 -0.43 -33.73 5.52
CA ASP A 177 -0.95 -33.49 6.86
C ASP A 177 -0.73 -32.03 7.32
N GLY A 178 -1.30 -31.67 8.48
CA GLY A 178 -1.16 -30.34 9.06
C GLY A 178 0.26 -29.95 9.47
N SER A 179 1.21 -30.89 9.47
CA SER A 179 2.63 -30.63 9.68
C SER A 179 3.37 -30.31 8.38
N GLY A 180 2.70 -30.44 7.23
CA GLY A 180 3.30 -30.25 5.93
C GLY A 180 4.16 -31.43 5.50
N GLN A 181 3.77 -32.68 5.82
CA GLN A 181 4.41 -33.90 5.32
C GLN A 181 3.48 -34.72 4.40
N LEU A 182 4.06 -35.36 3.38
CA LEU A 182 3.33 -36.29 2.51
C LEU A 182 3.08 -37.61 3.24
N VAL A 183 1.82 -37.98 3.40
CA VAL A 183 1.40 -39.17 4.14
C VAL A 183 0.48 -40.05 3.28
N GLU A 184 0.46 -41.36 3.57
CA GLU A 184 -0.46 -42.30 2.90
C GLU A 184 -1.87 -42.28 3.50
N SER A 185 -1.99 -41.85 4.76
CA SER A 185 -3.27 -41.64 5.44
C SER A 185 -3.11 -40.54 6.50
N ALA A 186 -4.18 -39.76 6.71
CA ALA A 186 -4.21 -38.70 7.71
C ALA A 186 -5.38 -38.91 8.68
N GLY A 187 -5.16 -38.61 9.96
CA GLY A 187 -6.18 -38.64 11.00
C GLY A 187 -7.07 -37.39 11.00
N ALA A 188 -7.88 -37.22 12.05
CA ALA A 188 -8.72 -36.04 12.22
C ALA A 188 -7.86 -34.77 12.41
N GLY A 189 -8.04 -33.79 11.52
CA GLY A 189 -7.30 -32.52 11.54
C GLY A 189 -7.32 -31.80 10.19
N PRO A 190 -6.68 -30.63 10.07
CA PRO A 190 -6.50 -29.96 8.79
C PRO A 190 -5.56 -30.78 7.90
N VAL A 191 -6.04 -31.12 6.71
CA VAL A 191 -5.33 -31.92 5.71
C VAL A 191 -5.47 -31.24 4.36
N THR A 192 -4.39 -31.20 3.58
CA THR A 192 -4.41 -30.74 2.20
C THR A 192 -4.41 -31.94 1.27
N VAL A 193 -5.40 -32.03 0.38
CA VAL A 193 -5.51 -33.09 -0.62
C VAL A 193 -5.07 -32.55 -1.97
N VAL A 194 -4.21 -33.29 -2.65
CA VAL A 194 -3.75 -32.97 -4.00
C VAL A 194 -4.45 -33.90 -4.99
N LEU A 195 -5.06 -33.31 -6.01
CA LEU A 195 -5.84 -34.00 -7.04
C LEU A 195 -5.11 -33.90 -8.39
N HIS A 196 -5.30 -34.89 -9.27
CA HIS A 196 -4.78 -34.79 -10.63
C HIS A 196 -5.57 -33.80 -11.51
N ARG A 197 -6.80 -33.46 -11.12
CA ARG A 197 -7.62 -32.46 -11.80
C ARG A 197 -8.54 -31.72 -10.84
N THR A 198 -8.89 -30.48 -11.19
CA THR A 198 -9.79 -29.61 -10.43
C THR A 198 -10.65 -28.76 -11.37
N PRO A 199 -11.96 -28.62 -11.10
CA PRO A 199 -12.83 -27.67 -11.80
C PRO A 199 -12.51 -26.23 -11.43
#